data_AF-A0AAW0CTR4-F1
#
_entry.id   AF-A0AAW0CTR4-F1
#
_cell.length_a   1.000
_cell.length_b   1.000
_cell.length_c   1.000
_cell.angle_alpha   90.00
_cell.angle_beta   90.00
_cell.angle_gamma   90.00
#
_symmetry.space_group_name_H-M   'P 1'
#
loop_
_entity.id
_entity.type
_entity.pdbx_description
1 polymer ?
#
loop_
_entity_poly.entity_id
_entity_poly.type
_entity_poly.pdbx_seq_one_letter_code
_entity_poly.pdbx_strand_id
1 'polypeptide(L)'
;MAAYLFLRVLADEEQRKQVEMKSDKDKTISCPVYYDGDSVAIQVWDARKKLKHDGIKAEFVGSIELFYDRGHHHEFLSLSQELAAPDEMRQAQT
;
A
#
# COMPACT_ATOMS: atom_id res chain seq x y z
N MET A 1 -13.47 14.98 -2.89
CA MET A 1 -12.96 14.77 -1.51
C MET A 1 -12.14 13.50 -1.52
N ALA A 2 -10.82 13.58 -1.32
CA ALA A 2 -10.01 12.38 -1.15
C ALA A 2 -10.27 11.83 0.25
N ALA A 3 -10.75 10.59 0.34
CA ALA A 3 -10.79 9.90 1.62
C ALA A 3 -9.39 9.35 1.89
N TYR A 4 -8.74 9.83 2.94
CA TYR A 4 -7.52 9.22 3.45
C TYR A 4 -7.89 7.93 4.18
N LEU A 5 -7.54 6.79 3.59
CA LEU A 5 -7.49 5.49 4.27
C LEU A 5 -6.08 5.31 4.81
N PHE A 6 -5.96 4.89 6.06
CA PHE A 6 -4.68 4.58 6.66
C PHE A 6 -4.40 3.10 6.42
N LEU A 7 -3.27 2.83 5.76
CA LEU A 7 -2.74 1.48 5.60
C LEU A 7 -1.65 1.29 6.65
N ARG A 8 -1.80 0.26 7.48
CA ARG A 8 -0.80 -0.16 8.45
C ARG A 8 -0.29 -1.53 8.04
N VAL A 9 1.03 -1.70 7.94
CA VAL A 9 1.62 -3.02 7.83
C VAL A 9 1.62 -3.67 9.22
N LEU A 10 1.07 -4.88 9.35
CA LEU A 10 0.81 -5.53 10.63
C LEU A 10 2.05 -6.18 11.25
N ALA A 11 3.06 -6.50 10.45
CA ALA A 11 4.24 -7.23 10.89
C ALA A 11 5.45 -6.31 11.02
N ASP A 12 5.81 -5.95 12.25
CA ASP A 12 7.11 -5.41 12.71
C ASP A 12 7.91 -4.58 11.69
N GLU A 13 7.24 -3.73 10.92
CA GLU A 13 7.83 -2.94 9.84
C GLU A 13 8.95 -2.05 10.38
N GLU A 14 8.76 -1.54 11.59
CA GLU A 14 9.73 -0.74 12.34
C GLU A 14 10.95 -1.54 12.81
N GLN A 15 10.80 -2.86 13.03
CA GLN A 15 11.92 -3.73 13.43
C GLN A 15 12.69 -4.28 12.23
N ARG A 16 12.11 -4.23 11.03
CA ARG A 16 12.77 -4.66 9.80
C ARG A 16 13.94 -3.73 9.47
N LYS A 17 14.95 -4.29 8.80
CA LYS A 17 16.04 -3.50 8.23
C LYS A 17 15.46 -2.42 7.34
N GLN A 18 15.88 -1.19 7.57
CA GLN A 18 15.51 -0.02 6.77
C GLN A 18 16.63 0.33 5.79
N VAL A 19 16.26 0.79 4.60
CA VAL A 19 17.19 1.31 3.58
C VAL A 19 16.71 2.67 3.12
N GLU A 20 17.66 3.61 3.04
CA GLU A 20 17.42 4.93 2.44
C GLU A 20 17.42 4.83 0.92
N MET A 21 16.34 5.29 0.29
CA MET A 21 16.19 5.35 -1.15
C MET A 21 15.96 6.79 -1.59
N LYS A 22 16.66 7.21 -2.64
CA LYS A 22 16.40 8.51 -3.29
C LYS A 22 15.11 8.39 -4.09
N SER A 23 14.13 9.19 -3.73
CA SER A 23 12.91 9.38 -4.51
C SER A 23 13.08 10.58 -5.46
N ASP A 24 12.09 10.79 -6.33
CA ASP A 24 12.05 11.97 -7.19
C ASP A 24 12.02 13.26 -6.34
N LYS A 25 12.74 14.29 -6.81
CA LYS A 25 12.85 15.63 -6.19
C LYS A 25 13.73 15.71 -4.93
N ASP A 26 14.89 15.04 -4.93
CA ASP A 26 15.92 15.10 -3.86
C ASP A 26 15.42 14.70 -2.46
N LYS A 27 14.30 13.98 -2.38
CA LYS A 27 13.79 13.45 -1.12
C LYS A 27 14.30 12.04 -0.91
N THR A 28 15.01 11.83 0.19
CA THR A 28 15.32 10.49 0.69
C THR A 28 14.13 9.96 1.47
N ILE A 29 13.71 8.74 1.15
CA ILE A 29 12.69 7.99 1.91
C ILE A 29 13.33 6.75 2.53
N SER A 30 12.95 6.42 3.76
CA SER A 30 13.34 5.17 4.41
C SER A 30 12.28 4.11 4.10
N CYS A 31 12.72 2.96 3.59
CA CYS A 31 11.82 1.86 3.27
C CYS A 31 12.26 0.56 3.98
N PRO A 32 11.30 -0.24 4.47
CA PRO A 32 11.59 -1.58 5.00
C PRO A 32 12.06 -2.52 3.89
N VAL A 33 13.00 -3.41 4.23
CA VAL A 33 13.52 -4.44 3.32
C VAL A 33 12.72 -5.73 3.47
N TYR A 34 12.33 -6.30 2.33
CA TYR A 34 11.72 -7.62 2.20
C TYR A 34 12.58 -8.52 1.32
N TYR A 35 12.57 -9.81 1.61
CA TYR A 35 13.25 -10.84 0.83
C TYR A 35 12.23 -11.76 0.16
N ASP A 36 12.67 -12.52 -0.83
CA ASP A 36 11.82 -13.53 -1.47
C ASP A 36 11.30 -14.54 -0.43
N GLY A 37 10.00 -14.85 -0.50
CA GLY A 37 9.28 -15.66 0.47
C GLY A 37 8.79 -14.91 1.73
N ASP A 38 9.14 -13.65 1.95
CA ASP A 38 8.58 -12.87 3.06
C ASP A 38 7.08 -12.65 2.88
N SER A 39 6.33 -12.81 3.98
CA SER A 39 4.90 -12.46 4.01
C SER A 39 4.71 -10.98 4.31
N VAL A 40 3.83 -10.33 3.53
CA VAL A 40 3.40 -8.94 3.75
C VAL A 40 1.94 -8.96 4.22
N ALA A 41 1.70 -8.51 5.45
CA ALA A 41 0.37 -8.42 6.03
C ALA A 41 0.00 -6.96 6.24
N ILE A 42 -1.19 -6.56 5.79
CA ILE A 42 -1.68 -5.19 5.88
C ILE A 42 -3.01 -5.14 6.63
N GLN A 43 -3.27 -4.00 7.25
CA GLN A 43 -4.55 -3.63 7.81
C GLN A 43 -4.95 -2.26 7.29
N VAL A 44 -6.16 -2.17 6.76
CA VAL A 44 -6.76 -0.92 6.29
C VAL A 44 -7.75 -0.45 7.34
N TRP A 45 -7.66 0.82 7.73
CA TRP A 45 -8.60 1.43 8.67
C TRP A 45 -8.87 2.91 8.33
N ASP A 46 -10.02 3.41 8.78
CA ASP A 46 -10.40 4.82 8.71
C ASP A 46 -10.81 5.31 10.12
N ALA A 47 -10.41 6.52 10.47
CA ALA A 47 -10.79 7.18 11.72
C ALA A 47 -12.22 7.75 11.69
N ARG A 48 -12.83 7.84 10.51
CA ARG A 48 -14.19 8.38 10.35
C ARG A 48 -15.24 7.38 10.79
N LYS A 49 -16.30 7.91 11.41
CA LYS A 49 -17.48 7.11 11.82
C LYS A 49 -18.19 6.44 10.63
N LYS A 50 -18.12 7.06 9.45
CA LYS A 50 -18.79 6.62 8.22
C LYS A 50 -17.92 6.97 7.01
N LEU A 51 -17.66 5.98 6.17
CA LEU A 51 -17.01 6.16 4.88
C LEU A 51 -17.81 5.39 3.81
N LYS A 52 -18.38 6.11 2.85
CA LYS A 52 -18.90 5.48 1.63
C LYS A 52 -17.75 5.22 0.67
N HIS A 53 -17.66 4.01 0.15
CA HIS A 53 -16.66 3.59 -0.83
C HIS A 53 -17.30 2.72 -1.91
N ASP A 54 -16.72 2.78 -3.11
CA ASP A 54 -17.12 1.94 -4.25
C ASP A 54 -16.32 0.63 -4.31
N GLY A 55 -15.83 0.19 -3.15
CA GLY A 55 -14.99 -0.99 -2.97
C GLY A 55 -13.59 -0.63 -2.46
N ILE A 56 -12.94 -1.59 -1.82
CA ILE A 56 -11.59 -1.46 -1.27
C ILE A 56 -10.79 -2.65 -1.77
N LYS A 57 -9.68 -2.36 -2.45
CA LYS A 57 -8.75 -3.34 -2.98
C LYS A 57 -7.34 -2.97 -2.53
N ALA A 58 -6.57 -3.97 -2.14
CA ALA A 58 -5.13 -3.84 -1.95
C ALA A 58 -4.39 -4.57 -3.06
N GLU A 59 -3.30 -3.97 -3.53
CA GLU A 59 -2.47 -4.52 -4.59
C GLU A 59 -1.00 -4.52 -4.16
N PHE A 60 -0.31 -5.62 -4.43
CA PHE A 60 1.13 -5.74 -4.30
C PHE A 60 1.72 -5.84 -5.71
N VAL A 61 2.39 -4.77 -6.13
CA VAL A 61 2.86 -4.59 -7.50
C VAL A 61 4.38 -4.44 -7.50
N GLY A 62 5.03 -5.22 -8.35
CA GLY A 62 6.43 -5.05 -8.74
C GLY A 62 6.50 -4.61 -10.18
N SER A 63 7.07 -3.43 -10.44
CA SER A 63 7.21 -2.87 -11.77
C SER A 63 8.63 -2.35 -12.03
N ILE A 64 9.01 -2.32 -13.30
CA ILE A 64 10.23 -1.68 -13.78
C ILE A 64 9.81 -0.45 -14.58
N GLU A 65 10.35 0.70 -14.20
CA GLU A 65 10.15 1.97 -14.90
C GLU A 65 11.41 2.37 -15.67
N LEU A 66 11.24 2.59 -16.97
CA LEU A 66 12.32 3.00 -17.85
C LEU A 66 12.24 4.51 -18.06
N PHE A 67 13.32 5.23 -17.76
CA PHE A 67 13.34 6.70 -17.84
C PHE A 67 13.02 7.27 -19.22
N TYR A 68 13.32 6.54 -20.29
CA TYR A 68 13.03 6.95 -21.67
C TYR A 68 11.63 6.54 -22.14
N ASP A 69 10.91 5.73 -21.36
CA ASP A 69 9.57 5.22 -21.68
C ASP A 69 8.64 5.29 -20.46
N ARG A 70 8.57 6.49 -19.86
CA ARG A 70 7.84 6.75 -18.61
C ARG A 70 6.32 6.48 -18.67
N GLY A 71 5.78 6.16 -19.85
CA GLY A 71 4.37 5.79 -20.01
C GLY A 71 4.11 4.28 -19.93
N HIS A 72 5.16 3.46 -19.99
CA HIS A 72 5.04 2.00 -19.99
C HIS A 72 5.71 1.42 -18.74
N HIS A 73 4.88 1.09 -17.75
CA HIS A 73 5.31 0.33 -16.60
C HIS A 73 5.38 -1.15 -16.98
N HIS A 74 6.55 -1.76 -16.82
CA HIS A 74 6.71 -3.20 -17.02
C HIS A 74 6.45 -3.92 -15.70
N GLU A 75 5.21 -4.33 -15.48
CA GLU A 75 4.81 -5.13 -14.32
C GLU A 75 5.33 -6.56 -14.46
N PHE A 76 6.04 -7.05 -13.44
CA PHE A 76 6.52 -8.43 -13.34
C PHE A 76 5.89 -9.19 -12.16
N LEU A 77 5.24 -8.48 -11.24
CA LEU A 77 4.50 -9.03 -10.12
C LEU A 77 3.22 -8.23 -9.90
N SER A 78 2.09 -8.92 -9.82
CA SER A 78 0.80 -8.31 -9.51
C SER A 78 -0.03 -9.28 -8.68
N LEU A 79 -0.26 -8.93 -7.42
CA LEU A 79 -1.18 -9.62 -6.52
C LEU A 79 -2.27 -8.64 -6.12
N SER A 80 -3.52 -9.10 -6.12
CA SER A 80 -4.66 -8.27 -5.73
C SER A 80 -5.55 -9.00 -4.73
N GLN A 81 -6.06 -8.25 -3.76
CA GLN A 81 -7.01 -8.74 -2.78
C GLN A 81 -8.13 -7.70 -2.59
N GLU A 82 -9.36 -8.13 -2.85
CA GLU A 82 -10.54 -7.35 -2.52
C GLU A 82 -10.79 -7.46 -1.00
N LEU A 83 -10.85 -6.31 -0.33
CA LEU A 83 -11.04 -6.19 1.11
C LEU A 83 -12.49 -5.88 1.47
N ALA A 84 -13.19 -5.16 0.58
CA ALA A 84 -14.62 -4.86 0.73
C ALA A 84 -15.25 -4.52 -0.63
N ALA A 85 -16.47 -5.01 -0.87
CA ALA A 85 -17.32 -4.59 -1.98
C ALA A 85 -17.83 -3.13 -1.76
N PRO A 86 -18.46 -2.48 -2.75
CA PRO A 86 -19.07 -1.15 -2.55
C PRO A 86 -20.05 -1.10 -1.36
N ASP A 87 -19.78 -0.27 -0.35
CA ASP A 87 -20.64 -0.11 0.83
C ASP A 87 -20.30 1.15 1.66
N GLU A 88 -20.99 1.33 2.79
CA GLU A 88 -20.67 2.27 3.87
C GLU A 88 -19.92 1.54 5.00
N MET A 89 -18.61 1.75 5.11
CA MET A 89 -17.85 1.31 6.28
C MET A 89 -18.35 2.02 7.53
N ARG A 90 -18.65 1.23 8.56
CA ARG A 90 -19.01 1.67 9.90
C ARG A 90 -17.92 1.20 10.85
N GLN A 91 -17.47 2.08 11.75
CA GLN A 91 -16.57 1.70 12.83
C GLN A 91 -17.23 0.55 13.61
N ALA A 92 -16.53 -0.57 13.77
CA ALA A 92 -17.02 -1.68 14.59
C ALA A 92 -17.32 -1.12 15.99
N GLN A 93 -18.59 -1.16 16.40
CA GLN A 93 -18.96 -0.86 17.78
C GLN A 93 -18.48 -2.02 18.62
N THR A 94 -17.42 -1.81 19.40
CA THR A 94 -17.07 -2.66 20.53
C THR A 94 -17.89 -2.23 21.73
#